data_AF-A0A2D8AUE3-F1
#
_entry.id   AF-A0A2D8AUE3-F1
#
_cell.length_a   1.000
_cell.length_b   1.000
_cell.length_c   1.000
_cell.angle_alpha   90.00
_cell.angle_beta   90.00
_cell.angle_gamma   90.00
#
_symmetry.space_group_name_H-M   'P 1'
#
loop_
_entity.id
_entity.type
_entity.pdbx_description
1 polymer ?
#
loop_
_entity_poly.entity_id
_entity_poly.type
_entity_poly.pdbx_seq_one_letter_code
_entity_poly.pdbx_strand_id
1 'polypeptide(L)'
;MELLNYWGKAKDSDEGPNWHPLVYHSLDVASVGDVYLNKHQEFLRFISNEINVTPSTAQNWIRYLLLIHDLEKFSRAFQGQKPDLIKEITGASPPPTSYETRHDTLGFKD
;
A
#
# COMPACT_ATOMS: atom_id res chain seq x y z
N MET A 1 14.05 -6.28 -9.04
CA MET A 1 14.24 -5.86 -7.63
C MET A 1 13.78 -4.41 -7.40
N GLU A 2 12.87 -3.87 -8.23
CA GLU A 2 12.43 -2.46 -8.16
C GLU A 2 11.34 -2.19 -7.12
N LEU A 3 10.53 -3.20 -6.77
CA LEU A 3 9.39 -3.03 -5.86
C LEU A 3 9.78 -2.78 -4.39
N LEU A 4 10.99 -3.19 -4.00
CA LEU A 4 11.50 -2.97 -2.64
C LEU A 4 12.01 -1.53 -2.44
N ASN A 5 12.13 -0.75 -3.51
CA ASN A 5 12.65 0.62 -3.47
C ASN A 5 11.59 1.68 -3.16
N TYR A 6 10.42 1.25 -2.70
CA TYR A 6 9.31 2.13 -2.32
C TYR A 6 9.08 1.99 -0.83
N TRP A 7 9.05 3.12 -0.11
CA TRP A 7 8.71 3.11 1.31
C TRP A 7 7.19 3.16 1.50
N GLY A 8 6.66 2.32 2.40
CA GLY A 8 5.24 2.34 2.81
C GLY A 8 5.03 3.01 4.16
N LYS A 9 6.05 2.96 5.02
CA LYS A 9 6.15 3.70 6.28
C LYS A 9 7.56 4.27 6.43
N ALA A 10 7.63 5.51 6.89
CA ALA A 10 8.85 6.18 7.31
C ALA A 10 8.70 6.53 8.79
N LYS A 11 9.73 6.29 9.60
CA LYS A 11 9.75 6.70 11.00
C LYS A 11 10.26 8.13 11.12
N ASP A 12 9.87 8.78 12.21
CA ASP A 12 10.42 10.07 12.65
C ASP A 12 11.39 9.92 13.84
N SER A 13 11.76 8.69 14.24
CA SER A 13 12.57 8.38 15.42
C SER A 13 13.90 7.70 15.06
N ASP A 14 14.96 7.94 15.85
CA ASP A 14 16.31 7.41 15.65
C ASP A 14 16.50 5.91 16.02
N GLU A 15 15.46 5.21 16.48
CA GLU A 15 15.54 3.78 16.85
C GLU A 15 14.92 2.83 15.80
N GLY A 16 15.76 1.94 15.28
CA GLY A 16 15.41 0.89 14.31
C GLY A 16 15.50 1.33 12.84
N PRO A 17 15.03 0.51 11.88
CA PRO A 17 15.05 0.88 10.47
C PRO A 17 14.21 2.15 10.21
N ASN A 18 14.78 3.11 9.49
CA ASN A 18 14.16 4.41 9.21
C ASN A 18 12.90 4.32 8.35
N TRP A 19 12.71 3.21 7.66
CA TRP A 19 11.56 2.98 6.79
C TRP A 19 11.26 1.49 6.63
N HIS A 20 10.08 1.19 6.08
CA HIS A 20 9.61 -0.16 5.79
C HIS A 20 9.15 -0.25 4.33
N PRO A 21 9.59 -1.27 3.56
CA PRO A 21 9.18 -1.43 2.17
C PRO A 21 7.67 -1.53 2.00
N LEU A 22 7.15 -0.85 0.98
CA LEU A 22 5.73 -0.77 0.70
C LEU A 22 5.12 -2.14 0.42
N VAL A 23 5.81 -3.00 -0.34
CA VAL A 23 5.34 -4.38 -0.58
C VAL A 23 5.22 -5.18 0.71
N TYR A 24 6.16 -5.00 1.64
CA TYR A 24 6.09 -5.68 2.94
C TYR A 24 4.95 -5.11 3.78
N HIS A 25 4.74 -3.79 3.77
CA HIS A 25 3.59 -3.18 4.43
C HIS A 25 2.26 -3.76 3.95
N SER A 26 2.10 -3.84 2.63
CA SER A 26 0.94 -4.43 1.97
C SER A 26 0.73 -5.90 2.38
N LEU A 27 1.79 -6.69 2.42
CA LEU A 27 1.73 -8.10 2.83
C LEU A 27 1.39 -8.25 4.31
N ASP A 28 1.94 -7.40 5.17
CA ASP A 28 1.66 -7.40 6.61
C ASP A 28 0.17 -7.12 6.86
N VAL A 29 -0.39 -6.07 6.24
CA VAL A 29 -1.80 -5.71 6.36
C VAL A 29 -2.71 -6.81 5.82
N ALA A 30 -2.39 -7.38 4.65
CA ALA A 30 -3.15 -8.49 4.08
C ALA A 30 -3.11 -9.74 4.98
N SER A 31 -1.96 -10.05 5.58
CA SER A 31 -1.80 -11.20 6.47
C SER A 31 -2.53 -11.02 7.79
N VAL A 32 -2.48 -9.82 8.39
CA VAL A 32 -3.27 -9.48 9.59
C VAL A 32 -4.76 -9.59 9.29
N GLY A 33 -5.21 -9.09 8.15
CA GLY A 33 -6.60 -9.21 7.71
C GLY A 33 -7.04 -10.66 7.53
N ASP A 34 -6.21 -11.50 6.92
CA ASP A 34 -6.51 -12.92 6.76
C ASP A 34 -6.66 -13.63 8.11
N VAL A 35 -5.74 -13.39 9.05
CA VAL A 35 -5.83 -13.92 10.42
C VAL A 35 -7.08 -13.41 11.13
N TYR A 36 -7.44 -12.14 10.96
CA TYR A 36 -8.65 -11.55 11.54
C TYR A 36 -9.91 -12.24 11.00
N LEU A 37 -10.06 -12.34 9.68
CA LEU A 37 -11.21 -13.00 9.05
C LEU A 37 -11.32 -14.47 9.47
N ASN A 38 -10.18 -15.16 9.56
CA ASN A 38 -10.14 -16.55 10.03
C ASN A 38 -10.66 -16.69 11.48
N LYS A 39 -10.40 -15.72 12.35
CA LYS A 39 -10.91 -15.68 13.73
C LYS A 39 -12.34 -15.18 13.85
N HIS A 40 -12.85 -14.45 12.86
CA HIS A 40 -14.16 -13.79 12.88
C HIS A 40 -15.09 -14.28 11.75
N GLN A 41 -15.36 -15.59 11.72
CA GLN A 41 -16.15 -16.24 10.67
C GLN A 41 -17.58 -15.71 10.52
N GLU A 42 -18.19 -15.20 11.59
CA GLU A 42 -19.52 -14.54 11.56
C GLU A 42 -19.50 -13.29 10.67
N PHE A 43 -18.46 -12.47 10.82
CA PHE A 43 -18.28 -11.25 10.01
C PHE A 43 -18.03 -11.59 8.54
N LEU A 44 -17.21 -12.62 8.28
CA LEU A 44 -16.96 -13.08 6.92
C LEU A 44 -18.24 -13.61 6.26
N ARG A 45 -19.08 -14.35 7.00
CA ARG A 45 -20.40 -14.80 6.52
C ARG A 45 -21.34 -13.65 6.23
N PHE A 46 -21.35 -12.64 7.10
CA PHE A 46 -22.13 -11.44 6.88
C PHE A 46 -21.74 -10.76 5.56
N ILE A 47 -20.45 -10.45 5.38
CA ILE A 47 -19.96 -9.84 4.13
C ILE A 47 -20.27 -10.71 2.91
N SER A 48 -20.01 -12.03 3.00
CA SER A 48 -20.22 -12.93 1.86
C SER A 48 -21.69 -12.97 1.41
N ASN A 49 -22.62 -12.89 2.35
CA ASN A 49 -24.05 -12.80 2.05
C ASN A 49 -24.41 -11.46 1.40
N GLU A 50 -23.90 -10.34 1.93
CA GLU A 50 -24.18 -9.00 1.38
C GLU A 50 -23.72 -8.85 -0.06
N ILE A 51 -22.57 -9.44 -0.42
CA ILE A 51 -22.04 -9.39 -1.79
C ILE A 51 -22.39 -10.62 -2.64
N ASN A 52 -23.23 -11.52 -2.11
CA ASN A 52 -23.72 -12.74 -2.77
C ASN A 52 -22.61 -13.65 -3.35
N VAL A 53 -21.61 -13.98 -2.53
CA VAL A 53 -20.52 -14.91 -2.88
C VAL A 53 -20.27 -15.90 -1.74
N THR A 54 -19.42 -16.91 -1.97
CA THR A 54 -18.99 -17.82 -0.90
C THR A 54 -18.06 -17.11 0.10
N PRO A 55 -18.01 -17.55 1.37
CA PRO A 55 -17.06 -17.00 2.36
C PRO A 55 -15.60 -17.01 1.87
N SER A 56 -15.17 -18.08 1.19
CA SER A 56 -13.81 -18.16 0.62
C SER A 56 -13.56 -17.12 -0.47
N THR A 57 -14.56 -16.86 -1.33
CA THR A 57 -14.47 -15.81 -2.36
C THR A 57 -14.40 -14.43 -1.73
N ALA A 58 -15.24 -14.16 -0.74
CA ALA A 58 -15.22 -12.89 0.00
C ALA A 58 -13.86 -12.68 0.70
N GLN A 59 -13.32 -13.70 1.35
CA GLN A 59 -12.01 -13.64 2.02
C GLN A 59 -10.88 -13.32 1.03
N ASN A 60 -10.87 -13.97 -0.15
CA ASN A 60 -9.88 -13.69 -1.18
C ASN A 60 -9.98 -12.24 -1.68
N TRP A 61 -11.18 -11.72 -1.89
CA TRP A 61 -11.39 -10.33 -2.29
C TRP A 61 -10.92 -9.35 -1.22
N ILE A 62 -11.31 -9.57 0.05
CA ILE A 62 -10.89 -8.70 1.15
C ILE A 62 -9.36 -8.73 1.29
N ARG A 63 -8.75 -9.91 1.26
CA ARG A 63 -7.28 -10.06 1.31
C ARG A 63 -6.61 -9.33 0.15
N TYR A 64 -7.16 -9.40 -1.06
CA TYR A 64 -6.64 -8.68 -2.21
C TYR A 64 -6.76 -7.17 -2.03
N LEU A 65 -7.92 -6.67 -1.60
CA LEU A 65 -8.14 -5.25 -1.32
C LEU A 65 -7.18 -4.72 -0.24
N LEU A 66 -6.95 -5.49 0.82
CA LEU A 66 -5.97 -5.17 1.85
C LEU A 66 -4.53 -5.18 1.31
N LEU A 67 -4.20 -6.08 0.38
CA LEU A 67 -2.89 -6.11 -0.26
C LEU A 67 -2.64 -4.82 -1.08
N ILE A 68 -3.66 -4.33 -1.79
CA ILE A 68 -3.54 -3.17 -2.67
C ILE A 68 -3.99 -1.85 -2.03
N HIS A 69 -4.27 -1.83 -0.72
CA HIS A 69 -4.89 -0.68 -0.05
C HIS A 69 -4.09 0.63 -0.16
N ASP A 70 -2.78 0.50 -0.28
CA ASP A 70 -1.79 1.59 -0.32
C ASP A 70 -1.09 1.64 -1.71
N LEU A 71 -1.73 1.15 -2.78
CA LEU A 71 -1.14 1.09 -4.12
C LEU A 71 -0.71 2.47 -4.64
N GLU A 72 -1.40 3.54 -4.23
CA GLU A 72 -1.07 4.92 -4.59
C GLU A 72 0.28 5.38 -4.03
N LYS A 73 0.82 4.69 -3.01
CA LYS A 73 2.14 4.99 -2.45
C LYS A 73 3.30 4.64 -3.38
N PHE A 74 3.05 3.86 -4.43
CA PHE A 74 4.02 3.68 -5.52
C PHE A 74 4.17 4.94 -6.40
N SER A 75 3.32 5.95 -6.23
CA SER A 75 3.43 7.19 -6.99
C SER A 75 4.67 8.01 -6.62
N ARG A 76 5.24 8.72 -7.60
CA ARG A 76 6.33 9.69 -7.37
C ARG A 76 5.91 10.78 -6.39
N ALA A 77 4.64 11.19 -6.42
CA ALA A 77 4.10 12.21 -5.54
C ALA A 77 4.16 11.77 -4.07
N PHE A 78 3.79 10.52 -3.77
CA PHE A 78 3.88 9.98 -2.43
C PHE A 78 5.33 9.77 -1.99
N GLN A 79 6.14 9.07 -2.79
CA GLN A 79 7.54 8.80 -2.45
C GLN A 79 8.33 10.10 -2.24
N GLY A 80 8.03 11.13 -3.03
CA GLY A 80 8.64 12.46 -2.97
C GLY A 80 8.39 13.24 -1.68
N GLN A 81 7.52 12.78 -0.79
CA GLN A 81 7.31 13.41 0.52
C GLN A 81 8.53 13.29 1.45
N LYS A 82 9.40 12.29 1.23
CA LYS A 82 10.67 12.12 1.96
C LYS A 82 11.83 11.97 0.94
N PRO A 83 12.31 13.08 0.34
CA PRO A 83 13.35 13.05 -0.70
C PRO A 83 14.66 12.41 -0.22
N ASP A 84 15.02 12.59 1.05
CA ASP A 84 16.21 11.98 1.64
C ASP A 84 16.11 10.46 1.67
N LEU A 85 14.93 9.90 1.95
CA LEU A 85 14.70 8.46 1.89
C LEU A 85 14.78 7.92 0.46
N ILE A 86 14.26 8.63 -0.55
CA ILE A 86 14.44 8.20 -1.94
C ILE A 86 15.93 8.07 -2.28
N LYS A 87 16.74 9.06 -1.85
CA LYS A 87 18.18 9.04 -2.08
C LYS A 87 18.87 7.90 -1.33
N GLU A 88 18.48 7.64 -0.08
CA GLU A 88 18.99 6.51 0.71
C GLU A 88 18.66 5.16 0.03
N ILE A 89 17.42 4.99 -0.41
CA ILE A 89 16.90 3.73 -0.95
C ILE A 89 17.43 3.43 -2.34
N THR A 90 17.47 4.43 -3.22
CA THR A 90 17.77 4.25 -4.65
C THR A 90 19.19 4.63 -5.03
N GLY A 91 19.90 5.37 -4.17
CA GLY A 91 21.19 6.00 -4.50
C GLY A 91 21.09 7.15 -5.52
N ALA A 92 19.89 7.43 -6.05
CA ALA A 92 19.66 8.47 -7.04
C ALA A 92 19.11 9.75 -6.41
N SER A 93 19.36 10.90 -7.05
CA SER A 93 18.71 12.13 -6.62
C SER A 93 17.19 12.04 -6.85
N PRO A 94 16.36 12.45 -5.89
CA PRO A 94 14.92 12.36 -6.02
C PRO A 94 14.43 13.13 -7.26
N PRO A 95 13.48 12.58 -8.03
CA PRO A 95 12.93 13.30 -9.18
C PRO A 95 12.25 14.60 -8.69
N PRO A 96 12.32 15.70 -9.46
CA PRO A 96 11.72 16.96 -9.06
C PRO A 96 10.23 16.79 -8.77
N THR A 97 9.80 17.23 -7.59
CA THR A 97 8.43 17.11 -7.06
C THR A 97 7.45 18.10 -7.68
N SER A 98 7.90 19.01 -8.55
CA SER A 98 7.05 20.01 -9.20
C SER A 98 6.17 19.36 -10.26
N TYR A 99 5.00 18.89 -9.85
CA TYR A 99 3.86 18.77 -10.74
C TYR A 99 3.26 20.18 -10.90
N GLU A 100 3.49 20.83 -12.05
CA GLU A 100 2.67 21.97 -12.48
C GLU A 100 1.23 21.53 -12.84
N THR A 101 0.99 20.23 -12.93
CA THR A 101 -0.28 19.64 -13.34
C THR A 101 -1.06 19.13 -12.14
N ARG A 102 -2.29 19.64 -11.93
CA ARG A 102 -3.19 19.21 -10.85
C ARG A 102 -3.51 17.71 -10.97
N HIS A 103 -3.52 17.01 -9.84
CA HIS A 103 -3.68 15.55 -9.76
C HIS A 103 -5.03 15.03 -10.29
N ASP A 104 -6.03 15.90 -10.43
CA ASP A 104 -7.37 15.62 -10.97
C ASP A 104 -7.41 15.51 -12.51
N THR A 105 -6.33 15.85 -13.23
CA THR A 105 -6.28 15.80 -14.71
C THR A 105 -5.54 14.59 -15.29
N LEU A 106 -5.02 13.69 -14.45
CA LEU A 106 -4.20 12.55 -14.92
C LEU A 106 -5.01 11.36 -15.48
N GLY A 107 -6.32 11.31 -15.24
CA GLY A 107 -7.21 10.23 -15.72
C GLY A 107 -7.92 10.49 -17.06
N PHE A 108 -7.71 11.65 -17.68
CA PHE A 108 -8.44 12.11 -18.89
C PHE A 108 -7.51 12.58 -20.01
N LYS A 109 -6.55 11.75 -20.42
CA LYS A 109 -5.82 12.03 -21.67
C LYS A 109 -6.18 10.97 -22.70
N ASP A 110 -6.88 11.43 -23.74
CA ASP A 110 -7.16 10.73 -25.01
C ASP A 110 -5.86 10.26 -25.71
#